data_AF-A0A1B3M0K5-F1
#
_entry.id   AF-A0A1B3M0K5-F1
#
_cell.length_a   1.000
_cell.length_b   1.000
_cell.length_c   1.000
_cell.angle_alpha   90.00
_cell.angle_beta   90.00
_cell.angle_gamma   90.00
#
_symmetry.space_group_name_H-M   'P 1'
#
loop_
_entity.id
_entity.type
_entity.pdbx_description
1 polymer ?
#
loop_
_entity_poly.entity_id
_entity_poly.type
_entity_poly.pdbx_seq_one_letter_code
_entity_poly.pdbx_strand_id
1 'polypeptide(L)'
;MRTSSLEAVRSLVGVGAGLAVLPDFLYRPWTLDAEHVEVRTLRDAVPTVDVGLVWRRGSQPRAEVLEFIEVARDQSRSRRPVA
;
A
#
# COMPACT_ATOMS: atom_id res chain seq x y z
N MET A 1 10.64 -19.28 7.56
CA MET A 1 11.10 -18.23 6.61
C MET A 1 10.62 -16.88 7.12
N ARG A 2 11.42 -15.81 7.02
CA ARG A 2 11.05 -14.45 7.45
C ARG A 2 11.55 -13.46 6.41
N THR A 3 10.69 -12.54 5.97
CA THR A 3 11.03 -11.49 4.99
C THR A 3 10.28 -10.22 5.34
N SER A 4 10.89 -9.06 5.04
CA SER A 4 10.24 -7.75 5.07
C SER A 4 9.88 -7.24 3.67
N SER A 5 10.17 -8.02 2.63
CA SER A 5 9.84 -7.67 1.24
C SER A 5 8.39 -8.05 0.93
N LEU A 6 7.60 -7.08 0.51
CA LEU A 6 6.23 -7.30 0.07
C LEU A 6 6.15 -8.14 -1.20
N GLU A 7 7.12 -8.02 -2.10
CA GLU A 7 7.12 -8.83 -3.32
C GLU A 7 7.42 -10.30 -3.02
N ALA A 8 8.33 -10.56 -2.07
CA ALA A 8 8.57 -11.94 -1.63
C ALA A 8 7.30 -12.57 -1.02
N VAL A 9 6.49 -11.79 -0.29
CA VAL A 9 5.18 -12.27 0.19
C VAL A 9 4.24 -12.54 -0.99
N ARG A 10 4.21 -11.67 -2.00
CA ARG A 10 3.35 -11.85 -3.18
C ARG A 10 3.72 -13.10 -3.98
N SER A 11 5.01 -13.33 -4.26
CA SER A 11 5.48 -14.54 -4.94
C SER A 11 5.11 -15.80 -4.15
N LEU A 12 5.24 -15.79 -2.81
CA LEU A 12 4.82 -16.92 -1.98
C LEU A 12 3.31 -17.20 -2.07
N VAL A 13 2.48 -16.16 -2.18
CA VAL A 13 1.04 -16.32 -2.38
C VAL A 13 0.74 -16.79 -3.82
N GLY A 14 1.44 -16.25 -4.82
CA GLY A 14 1.29 -16.60 -6.24
C GLY A 14 1.57 -18.08 -6.54
N VAL A 15 2.63 -18.65 -5.94
CA VAL A 15 2.93 -20.09 -6.04
C VAL A 15 1.99 -20.98 -5.19
N GLY A 16 1.08 -20.40 -4.41
CA GLY A 16 0.18 -21.14 -3.52
C GLY A 16 0.79 -21.62 -2.20
N ALA A 17 1.92 -21.04 -1.76
CA ALA A 17 2.57 -21.43 -0.50
C ALA A 17 1.86 -20.88 0.76
N GLY A 18 0.84 -20.03 0.60
CA GLY A 18 0.03 -19.52 1.71
C GLY A 18 -0.91 -18.38 1.33
N LEU A 19 -1.46 -17.71 2.35
CA LEU A 19 -2.32 -16.53 2.24
C LEU A 19 -1.70 -15.34 2.97
N ALA A 20 -2.07 -14.12 2.58
CA ALA A 20 -1.63 -12.89 3.24
C ALA A 20 -2.81 -11.91 3.42
N VAL A 21 -2.77 -11.15 4.51
CA VAL A 21 -3.64 -9.98 4.74
C VAL A 21 -2.78 -8.74 4.60
N LEU A 22 -3.10 -7.90 3.63
CA LEU A 22 -2.34 -6.70 3.27
C LEU A 22 -3.28 -5.52 3.01
N PRO A 23 -2.81 -4.27 3.18
CA PRO A 23 -3.53 -3.10 2.69
C PRO A 23 -3.85 -3.21 1.19
N ASP A 24 -5.04 -2.76 0.82
CA ASP A 24 -5.59 -2.82 -0.52
C ASP A 24 -4.73 -2.11 -1.58
N PHE A 25 -4.09 -1.00 -1.23
CA PHE A 25 -3.19 -0.27 -2.13
C PHE A 25 -1.95 -1.06 -2.55
N LEU A 26 -1.67 -2.20 -1.90
CA LEU A 26 -0.61 -3.14 -2.27
C LEU A 26 -1.09 -4.23 -3.23
N TYR A 27 -2.39 -4.30 -3.52
CA TYR A 27 -2.91 -5.30 -4.45
C TYR A 27 -2.42 -5.02 -5.87
N ARG A 28 -1.78 -6.03 -6.44
CA ARG A 28 -1.52 -6.15 -7.88
C ARG A 28 -1.85 -7.59 -8.27
N PRO A 29 -2.60 -7.79 -9.38
CA PRO A 29 -3.08 -9.11 -9.77
C PRO A 29 -1.95 -10.05 -10.19
N TRP A 30 -0.76 -9.55 -10.52
CA TRP A 30 0.36 -10.35 -10.99
C TRP A 30 1.60 -10.15 -10.11
N THR A 31 2.30 -11.25 -9.82
CA THR A 31 3.68 -11.22 -9.30
C THR A 31 4.66 -10.78 -10.39
N LEU A 32 5.90 -10.49 -10.02
CA LEU A 32 6.98 -10.29 -11.00
C LEU A 32 7.18 -11.52 -11.91
N ASP A 33 6.91 -12.71 -11.40
CA ASP A 33 6.99 -13.98 -12.14
C ASP A 33 5.70 -14.34 -12.88
N ALA A 34 4.79 -13.38 -13.04
CA ALA A 34 3.52 -13.50 -13.77
C ALA A 34 2.54 -14.54 -13.20
N GLU A 35 2.62 -14.80 -11.90
CA GLU A 35 1.61 -15.59 -11.19
C GLU A 35 0.43 -14.73 -10.78
N HIS A 36 -0.78 -15.24 -10.96
CA HIS A 36 -1.99 -14.49 -10.60
C HIS A 36 -2.27 -14.59 -9.11
N VAL A 37 -2.49 -13.45 -8.45
CA VAL A 37 -2.90 -13.39 -7.05
C VAL A 37 -4.35 -12.94 -6.98
N GLU A 38 -5.20 -13.78 -6.38
CA GLU A 38 -6.58 -13.44 -6.12
C GLU A 38 -6.76 -12.68 -4.80
N VAL A 39 -7.74 -11.78 -4.77
CA VAL A 39 -8.16 -11.07 -3.56
C VAL A 39 -9.54 -11.52 -3.13
N ARG A 40 -9.81 -11.49 -1.83
CA ARG A 40 -11.12 -11.73 -1.23
C ARG A 40 -11.36 -10.71 -0.11
N THR A 41 -12.58 -10.21 -0.03
CA THR A 41 -13.02 -9.36 1.09
C THR A 41 -13.10 -10.19 2.36
N LEU A 42 -12.62 -9.65 3.46
CA LEU A 42 -12.76 -10.26 4.78
C LEU A 42 -14.14 -9.93 5.37
N ARG A 43 -14.69 -10.87 6.16
CA ARG A 43 -15.99 -10.68 6.81
C ARG A 43 -15.97 -9.52 7.81
N ASP A 44 -14.91 -9.46 8.60
CA ASP A 44 -14.74 -8.46 9.65
C ASP A 44 -13.94 -7.27 9.13
N ALA A 45 -14.23 -6.09 9.68
CA ALA A 45 -13.46 -4.90 9.38
C ALA A 45 -12.00 -5.07 9.80
N VAL A 46 -11.09 -4.72 8.91
CA VAL A 46 -9.64 -4.76 9.15
C VAL A 46 -9.18 -3.35 9.54
N PRO A 47 -8.21 -3.21 10.45
CA PRO A 47 -7.59 -1.92 10.70
C PRO A 47 -7.09 -1.27 9.41
N THR A 48 -7.39 0.01 9.25
CA THR A 48 -6.87 0.80 8.13
C THR A 48 -5.40 1.12 8.33
N VAL A 49 -4.66 1.25 7.23
CA VAL A 49 -3.29 1.77 7.25
C VAL A 49 -3.33 3.22 6.79
N ASP A 50 -3.00 4.13 7.71
CA ASP A 50 -2.83 5.54 7.41
C ASP A 50 -1.40 5.82 6.96
N VAL A 51 -1.27 6.47 5.80
CA VAL A 51 0.03 6.91 5.26
C VAL A 51 0.11 8.42 5.35
N GLY A 52 1.19 8.92 5.95
CA GLY A 52 1.41 10.34 6.19
C GLY A 52 2.79 10.81 5.72
N LEU A 53 2.92 12.13 5.61
CA LEU A 53 4.19 12.81 5.35
C LEU A 53 4.71 13.40 6.66
N VAL A 54 6.02 13.30 6.89
CA VAL A 54 6.68 13.81 8.09
C VAL A 54 7.91 14.62 7.72
N TRP A 55 8.18 15.68 8.48
CA TRP A 55 9.38 16.51 8.35
C TRP A 55 9.84 17.00 9.72
N ARG A 56 11.05 17.55 9.78
CA ARG A 56 11.63 18.07 11.03
C ARG A 56 10.80 19.23 11.55
N ARG A 57 10.39 19.15 12.82
CA ARG A 57 9.74 20.27 13.52
C ARG A 57 10.61 21.53 13.47
N GLY A 58 9.99 22.67 13.13
CA GLY A 58 10.69 23.95 12.96
C GLY A 58 11.35 24.14 11.57
N SER A 59 11.39 23.10 10.73
CA SER A 59 11.74 23.26 9.32
C SER A 59 10.54 23.78 8.55
N GLN A 60 10.73 24.82 7.74
CA GLN A 60 9.78 25.19 6.71
C GLN A 60 10.06 24.34 5.47
N PRO A 61 9.09 23.56 4.95
CA PRO A 61 9.24 22.89 3.67
C PRO A 61 9.54 23.93 2.58
N ARG A 62 10.41 23.59 1.63
CA ARG A 62 10.65 24.44 0.47
C ARG A 62 9.40 24.49 -0.41
N ALA A 63 9.29 25.50 -1.28
CA ALA A 63 8.12 25.69 -2.15
C ALA A 63 7.81 24.43 -2.98
N GLU A 64 8.84 23.76 -3.51
CA GLU A 64 8.68 22.55 -4.33
C GLU A 64 8.12 21.38 -3.51
N VAL A 65 8.43 21.32 -2.21
CA VAL A 65 7.89 20.31 -1.29
C VAL A 65 6.43 20.60 -0.95
N LEU A 66 6.06 21.88 -0.83
CA LEU A 66 4.67 22.28 -0.60
C LEU A 66 3.81 21.92 -1.81
N GLU A 67 4.27 22.22 -3.03
CA GLU A 67 3.60 21.82 -4.27
C GLU A 67 3.43 20.29 -4.34
N PHE A 68 4.48 19.53 -4.01
CA PHE A 68 4.37 18.06 -3.92
C PHE A 68 3.31 17.62 -2.90
N ILE A 69 3.27 18.23 -1.72
CA ILE A 69 2.30 17.90 -0.68
C ILE A 69 0.86 18.16 -1.15
N GLU A 70 0.63 19.24 -1.89
CA GLU A 70 -0.68 19.55 -2.46
C GLU A 70 -1.12 18.47 -3.46
N VAL A 71 -0.25 18.13 -4.42
CA VAL A 71 -0.53 17.07 -5.40
C VAL A 71 -0.76 15.72 -4.72
N ALA A 72 0.07 15.36 -3.74
CA ALA A 72 -0.06 14.10 -2.99
C ALA A 72 -1.40 14.02 -2.23
N ARG A 73 -1.85 15.13 -1.63
CA ARG A 73 -3.15 15.20 -0.93
C ARG A 73 -4.31 15.01 -1.88
N ASP A 74 -4.29 15.64 -3.04
CA ASP A 74 -5.37 15.51 -4.03
C ASP A 74 -5.47 14.07 -4.55
N GLN A 75 -4.34 13.42 -4.84
CA GLN A 75 -4.33 12.02 -5.24
C GLN A 75 -4.84 11.07 -4.14
N SER A 76 -4.51 11.34 -2.88
CA SER A 76 -4.95 10.51 -1.75
C SER A 76 -6.47 10.53 -1.57
N ARG A 77 -7.11 11.67 -1.82
CA ARG A 77 -8.57 11.83 -1.74
C ARG A 77 -9.28 11.05 -2.85
N SER A 78 -8.73 11.07 -4.06
CA SER A 78 -9.26 10.35 -5.22
C SER A 78 -9.15 8.83 -5.09
N ARG A 79 -8.19 8.34 -4.29
CA ARG A 79 -7.94 6.91 -4.07
C ARG A 79 -8.61 6.34 -2.82
N ARG A 80 -9.37 7.13 -2.07
CA ARG A 80 -10.02 6.65 -0.85
C ARG A 80 -11.04 5.57 -1.22
N PRO A 81 -10.89 4.32 -0.74
CA PRO A 81 -11.87 3.28 -1.02
C PRO A 81 -13.24 3.73 -0.51
N VAL A 82 -14.29 3.48 -1.29
CA VAL A 82 -15.66 3.59 -0.78
C VAL A 82 -15.82 2.50 0.27
N ALA A 83 -16.11 2.89 1.50
CA ALA A 83 -16.30 1.99 2.63
C ALA A 83 -17.49 1.04 2.42
#